data_AF-A0A971KRK1-F1
#
_entry.id   AF-A0A971KRK1-F1
#
_cell.length_a   1.000
_cell.length_b   1.000
_cell.length_c   1.000
_cell.angle_alpha   90.00
_cell.angle_beta   90.00
_cell.angle_gamma   90.00
#
_symmetry.space_group_name_H-M   'P 1'
#
loop_
_entity.id
_entity.type
_entity.pdbx_description
1 polymer ?
#
loop_
_entity_poly.entity_id
_entity_poly.type
_entity_poly.pdbx_seq_one_letter_code
_entity_poly.pdbx_strand_id
1 'polypeptide(L)'
;MVKKFQIMLTLVLSVMLLTLVGCGTKSTLRGSIVGTIIDSQTGIGIAGATVVTSPSTGSVITDINGAFSINDVNAGVYTVTAHASDFNSNSVTCSVDSGLSVTTNIVLVSTGGSFSRNILPIFTVNCAISGCHNDSAAAGRLRLNSYSAVMTGGKSGAVIYPFDSSTSRLVKRIKGTETPKMPLDRASLSTADQGLITNWIAGGARNN
;
A
#
# COMPACT_ATOMS: atom_id res chain seq x y z
N MET A 1 93.73 28.04 -20.74
CA MET A 1 92.91 27.73 -21.94
C MET A 1 92.08 26.48 -21.66
N VAL A 2 90.74 26.62 -21.68
CA VAL A 2 89.68 25.64 -22.02
C VAL A 2 89.60 24.32 -21.19
N LYS A 3 88.67 24.17 -20.22
CA LYS A 3 87.23 23.79 -20.27
C LYS A 3 86.91 22.36 -20.78
N LYS A 4 86.19 21.62 -19.91
CA LYS A 4 85.09 20.65 -20.17
C LYS A 4 85.45 19.33 -20.88
N PHE A 5 85.19 18.19 -20.24
CA PHE A 5 84.35 17.14 -20.84
C PHE A 5 83.85 16.19 -19.76
N GLN A 6 82.54 16.04 -19.75
CA GLN A 6 81.74 15.32 -18.78
C GLN A 6 80.90 14.34 -19.62
N ILE A 7 80.48 13.25 -18.97
CA ILE A 7 79.29 12.44 -19.26
C ILE A 7 79.45 11.22 -20.22
N MET A 8 78.85 10.11 -19.77
CA MET A 8 78.36 8.91 -20.48
C MET A 8 79.38 7.79 -20.71
N LEU A 9 79.15 6.53 -20.34
CA LEU A 9 77.89 5.78 -20.50
C LEU A 9 77.93 4.49 -19.65
N THR A 10 77.44 4.53 -18.41
CA THR A 10 77.09 3.31 -17.67
C THR A 10 75.79 2.75 -18.24
N LEU A 11 75.89 1.55 -18.80
CA LEU A 11 74.81 0.74 -19.33
C LEU A 11 73.89 0.27 -18.19
N VAL A 12 73.02 1.16 -17.67
CA VAL A 12 71.94 0.76 -16.76
C VAL A 12 70.73 0.45 -17.60
N LEU A 13 70.44 -0.85 -17.65
CA LEU A 13 69.26 -1.48 -18.23
C LEU A 13 67.98 -0.82 -17.67
N SER A 14 67.51 0.22 -18.34
CA SER A 14 66.19 0.83 -18.10
C SER A 14 65.14 -0.12 -18.65
N VAL A 15 64.73 -1.10 -17.84
CA VAL A 15 63.39 -1.67 -17.94
C VAL A 15 62.45 -0.53 -17.58
N MET A 16 62.04 0.21 -18.60
CA MET A 16 60.98 1.19 -18.54
C MET A 16 59.73 0.42 -18.10
N LEU A 17 59.48 0.44 -16.78
CA LEU A 17 58.25 -0.05 -16.18
C LEU A 17 57.13 0.80 -16.76
N LEU A 18 56.54 0.30 -17.84
CA LEU A 18 55.33 0.83 -18.45
C LEU A 18 54.23 0.59 -17.41
N THR A 19 54.09 1.52 -16.47
CA THR A 19 52.91 1.60 -15.63
C THR A 19 51.76 1.98 -16.55
N LEU A 20 51.17 0.97 -17.21
CA LEU A 20 49.77 1.08 -17.60
C LEU A 20 49.04 1.41 -16.31
N VAL A 21 48.75 2.69 -16.11
CA VAL A 21 47.63 3.11 -15.29
C VAL A 21 46.42 2.57 -16.03
N GLY A 22 46.14 1.29 -15.82
CA GLY A 22 44.83 0.74 -16.04
C GLY A 22 43.93 1.53 -15.12
N CYS A 23 43.26 2.55 -15.66
CA CYS A 23 42.11 3.13 -15.03
C CYS A 23 41.05 2.02 -15.03
N GLY A 24 41.15 1.11 -14.07
CA GLY A 24 40.15 0.11 -13.81
C GLY A 24 38.93 0.85 -13.31
N THR A 25 38.04 1.24 -14.22
CA THR A 25 36.70 1.64 -13.85
C THR A 25 36.10 0.42 -13.16
N LYS A 26 36.06 0.40 -11.82
CA LYS A 26 35.25 -0.57 -11.08
C LYS A 26 33.86 -0.49 -11.70
N SER A 27 33.48 -1.51 -12.45
CA SER A 27 32.14 -1.63 -13.02
C SER A 27 31.18 -1.72 -11.85
N THR A 28 30.56 -0.61 -11.47
CA THR A 28 29.50 -0.60 -10.47
C THR A 28 28.26 -1.14 -11.15
N LEU A 29 28.18 -2.46 -11.30
CA LEU A 29 26.98 -3.11 -11.79
C LEU A 29 25.82 -2.65 -10.90
N ARG A 30 24.83 -2.03 -11.51
CA ARG A 30 23.64 -1.55 -10.80
C ARG A 30 22.64 -2.68 -10.69
N GLY A 31 22.10 -2.87 -9.50
CA GLY A 31 21.05 -3.82 -9.22
C GLY A 31 19.65 -3.24 -9.48
N SER A 32 18.64 -3.96 -9.03
CA SER A 32 17.26 -3.49 -9.05
C SER A 32 16.48 -3.95 -7.81
N ILE A 33 15.45 -3.20 -7.44
CA ILE A 33 14.48 -3.58 -6.42
C ILE A 33 13.16 -3.86 -7.14
N VAL A 34 12.68 -5.09 -7.07
CA VAL A 34 11.42 -5.51 -7.67
C VAL A 34 10.50 -6.02 -6.59
N GLY A 35 9.19 -6.05 -6.82
CA GLY A 35 8.28 -6.63 -5.85
C GLY A 35 6.82 -6.35 -6.16
N THR A 36 5.97 -6.76 -5.23
CA THR A 36 4.52 -6.53 -5.30
C THR A 36 4.04 -5.87 -4.01
N ILE A 37 3.18 -4.87 -4.15
CA ILE A 37 2.43 -4.29 -3.04
C ILE A 37 1.12 -5.03 -2.91
N ILE A 38 0.85 -5.63 -1.76
CA ILE A 38 -0.24 -6.59 -1.58
C ILE A 38 -1.22 -6.05 -0.53
N ASP A 39 -2.51 -6.16 -0.80
CA ASP A 39 -3.54 -5.93 0.20
C ASP A 39 -3.54 -7.11 1.19
N SER A 40 -3.29 -6.83 2.47
CA SER A 40 -3.32 -7.82 3.56
C SER A 40 -4.64 -8.56 3.66
N GLN A 41 -5.69 -7.99 3.06
CA GLN A 41 -7.04 -8.45 3.19
C GLN A 41 -7.41 -9.47 2.12
N THR A 42 -7.10 -9.13 0.87
CA THR A 42 -7.50 -9.91 -0.30
C THR A 42 -6.38 -10.79 -0.84
N GLY A 43 -5.12 -10.48 -0.50
CA GLY A 43 -3.95 -11.07 -1.14
C GLY A 43 -3.73 -10.60 -2.58
N ILE A 44 -4.54 -9.65 -3.08
CA ILE A 44 -4.44 -9.10 -4.42
C ILE A 44 -3.45 -7.93 -4.42
N GLY A 45 -2.77 -7.73 -5.55
CA GLY A 45 -1.88 -6.59 -5.74
C GLY A 45 -2.61 -5.24 -5.73
N ILE A 46 -2.01 -4.25 -5.09
CA ILE A 46 -2.54 -2.89 -5.01
C ILE A 46 -1.97 -2.07 -6.17
N ALA A 47 -2.80 -1.81 -7.17
CA ALA A 47 -2.46 -0.94 -8.29
C ALA A 47 -2.45 0.55 -7.89
N GLY A 48 -1.56 1.33 -8.50
CA GLY A 48 -1.46 2.77 -8.23
C GLY A 48 -0.82 3.13 -6.88
N ALA A 49 -0.23 2.17 -6.17
CA ALA A 49 0.55 2.45 -4.97
C ALA A 49 1.88 3.10 -5.35
N THR A 50 2.24 4.16 -4.63
CA THR A 50 3.53 4.83 -4.76
C THR A 50 4.58 4.11 -3.91
N VAL A 51 5.71 3.75 -4.50
CA VAL A 51 6.84 3.12 -3.83
C VAL A 51 8.05 4.04 -3.86
N VAL A 52 8.61 4.33 -2.70
CA VAL A 52 9.79 5.19 -2.51
C VAL A 52 10.85 4.48 -1.67
N THR A 53 12.09 4.93 -1.74
CA THR A 53 13.19 4.36 -0.96
C THR A 53 13.91 5.39 -0.11
N SER A 54 14.61 4.92 0.92
CA SER A 54 15.64 5.65 1.66
C SER A 54 16.90 4.78 1.77
N PRO A 55 18.06 5.17 1.20
CA PRO A 55 18.31 6.37 0.40
C PRO A 55 17.43 6.47 -0.86
N SER A 56 17.11 7.68 -1.32
CA SER A 56 16.18 7.88 -2.44
C SER A 56 16.76 7.44 -3.78
N THR A 57 16.01 6.59 -4.49
CA THR A 57 16.28 6.18 -5.87
C THR A 57 15.22 6.70 -6.85
N GLY A 58 14.39 7.65 -6.40
CA GLY A 58 13.17 8.09 -7.10
C GLY A 58 11.90 7.45 -6.55
N SER A 59 10.81 7.58 -7.30
CA SER A 59 9.48 7.05 -6.95
C SER A 59 8.92 6.28 -8.16
N VAL A 60 8.29 5.15 -7.90
CA VAL A 60 7.58 4.35 -8.90
C VAL A 60 6.14 4.11 -8.47
N ILE A 61 5.27 3.87 -9.44
CA ILE A 61 3.86 3.55 -9.22
C ILE A 61 3.64 2.09 -9.63
N THR A 62 2.93 1.32 -8.81
CA THR A 62 2.63 -0.07 -9.10
C THR A 62 1.67 -0.24 -10.28
N ASP A 63 1.84 -1.32 -11.04
CA ASP A 63 0.95 -1.71 -12.14
C ASP A 63 -0.39 -2.31 -11.65
N ILE A 64 -1.21 -2.81 -12.58
CA ILE A 64 -2.53 -3.40 -12.26
C ILE A 64 -2.46 -4.63 -11.33
N ASN A 65 -1.32 -5.33 -11.32
CA ASN A 65 -1.07 -6.49 -10.46
C ASN A 65 -0.35 -6.09 -9.16
N GLY A 66 -0.21 -4.79 -8.87
CA GLY A 66 0.53 -4.28 -7.74
C GLY A 66 2.05 -4.41 -7.86
N ALA A 67 2.57 -4.79 -9.03
CA ALA A 67 3.99 -5.02 -9.23
C ALA A 67 4.73 -3.69 -9.47
N PHE A 68 5.97 -3.61 -9.00
CA PHE A 68 6.87 -2.48 -9.23
C PHE A 68 8.29 -2.94 -9.55
N SER A 69 9.04 -2.09 -10.25
CA SER A 69 10.46 -2.27 -10.53
C SER A 69 11.19 -0.94 -10.44
N ILE A 70 12.22 -0.89 -9.59
CA ILE A 70 13.17 0.22 -9.49
C ILE A 70 14.49 -0.30 -10.06
N ASN A 71 14.86 0.18 -11.25
CA ASN A 71 16.07 -0.23 -11.96
C ASN A 71 17.24 0.69 -11.60
N ASP A 72 18.45 0.29 -11.99
CA ASP A 72 19.66 1.10 -11.90
C ASP A 72 20.00 1.57 -10.47
N VAL A 73 19.81 0.68 -9.49
CA VAL A 73 20.04 0.93 -8.07
C VAL A 73 21.49 0.60 -7.69
N ASN A 74 22.17 1.49 -6.96
CA ASN A 74 23.50 1.21 -6.45
C ASN A 74 23.45 0.11 -5.38
N ALA A 75 24.54 -0.65 -5.24
CA ALA A 75 24.62 -1.61 -4.14
C ALA A 75 24.56 -0.91 -2.78
N GLY A 76 23.76 -1.43 -1.85
CA GLY A 76 23.52 -0.82 -0.55
C GLY A 76 22.25 -1.32 0.14
N VAL A 77 22.02 -0.82 1.35
CA VAL A 77 20.81 -1.13 2.13
C VAL A 77 19.78 -0.03 1.94
N TYR A 78 18.55 -0.41 1.65
CA TYR A 78 17.44 0.49 1.37
C TYR A 78 16.22 0.14 2.22
N THR A 79 15.59 1.15 2.80
CA THR A 79 14.21 1.05 3.31
C THR A 79 13.25 1.42 2.19
N VAL A 80 12.44 0.48 1.76
CA VAL A 80 11.40 0.63 0.73
C VAL A 80 10.08 0.90 1.45
N THR A 81 9.40 1.99 1.12
CA THR A 81 8.12 2.38 1.71
C THR A 81 7.05 2.45 0.62
N ALA A 82 5.89 1.84 0.88
CA ALA A 82 4.75 1.90 -0.01
C ALA A 82 3.61 2.71 0.60
N HIS A 83 2.99 3.53 -0.24
CA HIS A 83 1.87 4.39 0.07
C HIS A 83 0.75 4.16 -0.95
N ALA A 84 -0.48 3.97 -0.50
CA ALA A 84 -1.66 3.91 -1.36
C ALA A 84 -2.82 4.63 -0.70
N SER A 85 -3.71 5.22 -1.49
CA SER A 85 -4.94 5.81 -0.97
C SER A 85 -5.77 4.75 -0.24
N ASP A 86 -6.26 5.09 0.94
CA ASP A 86 -7.05 4.19 1.80
C ASP A 86 -6.28 2.99 2.38
N PHE A 87 -4.95 3.05 2.40
CA PHE A 87 -4.11 2.07 3.07
C PHE A 87 -3.15 2.74 4.07
N ASN A 88 -2.93 2.06 5.19
CA ASN A 88 -1.81 2.39 6.06
C ASN A 88 -0.52 2.10 5.32
N SER A 89 0.38 3.07 5.29
CA SER A 89 1.71 2.90 4.67
C SER A 89 2.55 1.91 5.46
N ASN A 90 3.43 1.20 4.78
CA ASN A 90 4.31 0.22 5.40
C ASN A 90 5.68 0.22 4.71
N SER A 91 6.70 -0.26 5.42
CA SER A 91 8.09 -0.25 4.94
C SER A 91 8.77 -1.59 5.17
N VAL A 92 9.69 -1.95 4.28
CA VAL A 92 10.56 -3.13 4.37
C VAL A 92 11.99 -2.72 4.02
N THR A 93 12.97 -3.25 4.75
CA THR A 93 14.39 -3.04 4.44
C THR A 93 14.93 -4.19 3.60
N CYS A 94 15.69 -3.88 2.55
CA CYS A 94 16.36 -4.83 1.67
C CYS A 94 17.82 -4.44 1.42
N SER A 95 18.63 -5.40 0.99
CA SER A 95 20.01 -5.18 0.54
C SER A 95 20.08 -5.44 -0.96
N VAL A 96 20.56 -4.46 -1.71
CA VAL A 96 20.84 -4.57 -3.15
C VAL A 96 22.32 -4.89 -3.31
N ASP A 97 22.62 -6.03 -3.92
CA ASP A 97 23.98 -6.40 -4.30
C ASP A 97 24.28 -5.95 -5.73
N SER A 98 25.57 -5.78 -6.06
CA SER A 98 26.00 -5.26 -7.37
C SER A 98 25.51 -6.15 -8.51
N GLY A 99 24.69 -5.58 -9.40
CA GLY A 99 24.15 -6.27 -10.58
C GLY A 99 23.01 -7.25 -10.31
N LEU A 100 22.53 -7.36 -9.07
CA LEU A 100 21.47 -8.31 -8.70
C LEU A 100 20.13 -7.61 -8.49
N SER A 101 19.05 -8.35 -8.75
CA SER A 101 17.69 -7.95 -8.42
C SER A 101 17.28 -8.52 -7.07
N VAL A 102 16.77 -7.66 -6.18
CA VAL A 102 16.20 -8.08 -4.89
C VAL A 102 14.68 -7.96 -4.94
N THR A 103 13.99 -9.01 -4.49
CA THR A 103 12.53 -9.03 -4.40
C THR A 103 12.07 -8.55 -3.02
N THR A 104 11.27 -7.48 -2.98
CA THR A 104 10.74 -6.85 -1.76
C THR A 104 9.23 -6.70 -1.88
N ASN A 105 8.48 -7.66 -1.31
CA ASN A 105 7.03 -7.55 -1.22
C ASN A 105 6.63 -6.78 0.04
N ILE A 106 5.67 -5.87 -0.10
CA ILE A 106 5.16 -5.07 1.03
C ILE A 106 3.66 -5.28 1.14
N VAL A 107 3.21 -5.60 2.35
CA VAL A 107 1.80 -5.78 2.65
C VAL A 107 1.26 -4.48 3.25
N LEU A 108 0.19 -3.94 2.65
CA LEU A 108 -0.54 -2.78 3.19
C LEU A 108 -1.86 -3.23 3.80
N VAL A 109 -2.33 -2.49 4.80
CA VAL A 109 -3.62 -2.73 5.47
C VAL A 109 -4.58 -1.61 5.11
N SER A 110 -5.73 -1.95 4.52
CA SER A 110 -6.78 -0.97 4.23
C SER A 110 -7.23 -0.24 5.49
N THR A 111 -7.34 1.08 5.43
CA THR A 111 -7.82 1.94 6.53
C THR A 111 -9.31 1.78 6.78
N GLY A 112 -10.08 1.35 5.76
CA GLY A 112 -11.52 1.19 5.81
C GLY A 112 -12.01 -0.22 6.19
N GLY A 113 -11.13 -1.23 6.18
CA GLY A 113 -11.53 -2.62 6.42
C GLY A 113 -12.24 -3.28 5.22
N SER A 114 -12.33 -4.61 5.26
CA SER A 114 -12.98 -5.44 4.23
C SER A 114 -14.47 -5.58 4.55
N PHE A 115 -15.35 -5.43 3.55
CA PHE A 115 -16.78 -5.61 3.80
C PHE A 115 -17.06 -7.00 4.36
N SER A 116 -16.59 -8.06 3.70
CA SER A 116 -16.90 -9.44 4.08
C SER A 116 -16.36 -9.84 5.45
N ARG A 117 -15.19 -9.30 5.84
CA ARG A 117 -14.49 -9.70 7.08
C ARG A 117 -14.74 -8.78 8.25
N ASN A 118 -14.94 -7.49 8.03
CA ASN A 118 -15.06 -6.50 9.10
C ASN A 118 -16.47 -5.96 9.23
N ILE A 119 -17.19 -5.74 8.13
CA ILE A 119 -18.47 -5.02 8.15
C ILE A 119 -19.66 -5.97 8.17
N LEU A 120 -19.62 -7.00 7.34
CA LEU A 120 -20.69 -7.99 7.24
C LEU A 120 -20.92 -8.70 8.58
N PRO A 121 -19.90 -9.13 9.36
CA PRO A 121 -20.14 -9.70 10.69
C PRO A 121 -20.84 -8.73 11.66
N ILE A 122 -20.52 -7.43 11.59
CA ILE A 122 -21.20 -6.42 12.40
C ILE A 122 -22.67 -6.33 11.97
N PHE A 123 -22.94 -6.26 10.67
CA PHE A 123 -24.31 -6.19 10.15
C PHE A 123 -25.11 -7.45 10.43
N THR A 124 -24.56 -8.64 10.27
CA THR A 124 -25.30 -9.90 10.49
C THR A 124 -25.70 -10.08 11.94
N VAL A 125 -24.81 -9.74 12.88
CA VAL A 125 -25.08 -9.87 14.32
C VAL A 125 -26.04 -8.79 14.83
N ASN A 126 -25.89 -7.56 14.34
CA ASN A 126 -26.57 -6.41 14.95
C ASN A 126 -27.78 -5.91 14.16
N CYS A 127 -27.87 -6.17 12.86
CA CYS A 127 -28.83 -5.50 11.97
C CYS A 127 -29.65 -6.49 11.15
N ALA A 128 -29.00 -7.43 10.46
CA ALA A 128 -29.62 -8.41 9.58
C ALA A 128 -30.18 -9.61 10.35
N ILE A 129 -30.92 -9.30 11.41
CA ILE A 129 -31.67 -10.28 12.20
C ILE A 129 -33.13 -10.34 11.72
N SER A 130 -33.81 -11.45 12.03
CA SER A 130 -35.22 -11.64 11.69
C SER A 130 -36.08 -10.49 12.23
N GLY A 131 -36.96 -9.96 11.39
CA GLY A 131 -37.81 -8.80 11.71
C GLY A 131 -37.15 -7.43 11.61
N CYS A 132 -35.81 -7.34 11.46
CA CYS A 132 -35.09 -6.08 11.28
C CYS A 132 -34.64 -5.89 9.82
N HIS A 133 -33.41 -6.26 9.45
CA HIS A 133 -32.83 -5.96 8.13
C HIS A 133 -32.30 -7.20 7.39
N ASN A 134 -32.99 -8.33 7.47
CA ASN A 134 -32.56 -9.62 6.88
C ASN A 134 -33.23 -9.93 5.51
N ASP A 135 -34.55 -9.75 5.36
CA ASP A 135 -35.33 -10.22 4.18
C ASP A 135 -36.40 -9.23 3.68
N SER A 136 -37.27 -9.62 2.73
CA SER A 136 -38.26 -8.72 2.10
C SER A 136 -39.32 -8.15 3.06
N ALA A 137 -39.52 -8.78 4.22
CA ALA A 137 -40.33 -8.26 5.33
C ALA A 137 -39.54 -7.32 6.29
N ALA A 138 -38.30 -6.96 5.95
CA ALA A 138 -37.45 -6.09 6.74
C ALA A 138 -38.04 -4.70 6.97
N ALA A 139 -37.70 -4.10 8.12
CA ALA A 139 -37.93 -2.71 8.43
C ALA A 139 -37.39 -1.82 7.30
N GLY A 140 -38.28 -1.01 6.73
CA GLY A 140 -37.94 -0.12 5.61
C GLY A 140 -37.50 -0.84 4.33
N ARG A 141 -37.73 -2.15 4.18
CA ARG A 141 -37.24 -2.99 3.06
C ARG A 141 -35.72 -2.91 2.86
N LEU A 142 -34.96 -2.53 3.89
CA LEU A 142 -33.51 -2.48 3.85
C LEU A 142 -32.94 -3.83 4.27
N ARG A 143 -32.06 -4.40 3.45
CA ARG A 143 -31.36 -5.66 3.73
C ARG A 143 -29.87 -5.38 3.94
N LEU A 144 -29.30 -5.90 5.03
CA LEU A 144 -27.91 -5.68 5.43
C LEU A 144 -27.09 -6.97 5.51
N ASN A 145 -27.58 -8.07 4.91
CA ASN A 145 -26.94 -9.40 4.91
C ASN A 145 -26.03 -9.69 3.71
N SER A 146 -25.91 -8.76 2.75
CA SER A 146 -24.98 -8.90 1.63
C SER A 146 -24.54 -7.53 1.13
N TYR A 147 -23.38 -7.49 0.47
CA TYR A 147 -22.85 -6.25 -0.10
C TYR A 147 -23.84 -5.62 -1.09
N SER A 148 -24.35 -6.42 -2.03
CA SER A 148 -25.28 -5.95 -3.06
C SER A 148 -26.56 -5.38 -2.44
N ALA A 149 -27.10 -6.01 -1.41
CA ALA A 149 -28.28 -5.53 -0.70
C ALA A 149 -28.02 -4.22 0.04
N VAL A 150 -26.91 -4.15 0.78
CA VAL A 150 -26.49 -2.96 1.52
C VAL A 150 -26.35 -1.74 0.60
N MET A 151 -25.71 -1.93 -0.56
CA MET A 151 -25.47 -0.86 -1.53
C MET A 151 -26.72 -0.50 -2.34
N THR A 152 -27.68 -1.43 -2.49
CA THR A 152 -28.98 -1.14 -3.12
C THR A 152 -29.83 -0.21 -2.24
N GLY A 153 -29.73 -0.35 -0.90
CA GLY A 153 -30.54 0.41 0.04
C GLY A 153 -31.93 -0.20 0.29
N GLY A 154 -32.87 0.63 0.73
CA GLY A 154 -34.23 0.20 1.10
C GLY A 154 -35.33 1.01 0.41
N LYS A 155 -36.55 0.97 0.97
CA LYS A 155 -37.73 1.70 0.47
C LYS A 155 -37.48 3.21 0.34
N SER A 156 -36.63 3.78 1.19
CA SER A 156 -36.27 5.20 1.18
C SER A 156 -35.04 5.53 0.33
N GLY A 157 -34.58 4.60 -0.51
CA GLY A 157 -33.39 4.73 -1.33
C GLY A 157 -32.10 4.29 -0.64
N ALA A 158 -30.98 4.76 -1.17
CA ALA A 158 -29.65 4.46 -0.67
C ALA A 158 -29.47 4.91 0.79
N VAL A 159 -28.79 4.09 1.58
CA VAL A 159 -28.42 4.41 2.97
C VAL A 159 -26.93 4.64 3.14
N ILE A 160 -26.15 4.32 2.11
CA ILE A 160 -24.70 4.52 2.02
C ILE A 160 -24.41 5.38 0.80
N TYR A 161 -23.61 6.42 1.02
CA TYR A 161 -22.97 7.22 -0.01
C TYR A 161 -21.46 6.97 0.11
N PRO A 162 -20.86 6.18 -0.81
CA PRO A 162 -19.42 5.94 -0.83
C PRO A 162 -18.63 7.25 -0.77
N PHE A 163 -17.51 7.24 -0.04
CA PHE A 163 -16.67 8.42 0.21
C PHE A 163 -17.30 9.53 1.05
N ASP A 164 -18.57 9.38 1.46
CA ASP A 164 -19.26 10.35 2.30
C ASP A 164 -20.02 9.66 3.44
N SER A 165 -19.26 9.26 4.45
CA SER A 165 -19.81 8.68 5.68
C SER A 165 -20.65 9.69 6.48
N SER A 166 -20.45 11.00 6.29
CA SER A 166 -21.14 12.04 7.03
C SER A 166 -22.58 12.23 6.58
N THR A 167 -22.86 12.11 5.28
CA THR A 167 -24.21 12.22 4.72
C THR A 167 -24.93 10.88 4.69
N SER A 168 -24.19 9.77 4.72
CA SER A 168 -24.71 8.39 4.77
C SER A 168 -25.67 8.18 5.93
N ARG A 169 -26.94 7.92 5.59
CA ARG A 169 -28.02 7.71 6.57
C ARG A 169 -27.69 6.56 7.52
N LEU A 170 -27.04 5.50 7.04
CA LEU A 170 -26.63 4.38 7.89
C LEU A 170 -25.78 4.86 9.07
N VAL A 171 -24.78 5.71 8.81
CA VAL A 171 -23.89 6.29 9.85
C VAL A 171 -24.67 7.18 10.80
N LYS A 172 -25.55 8.04 10.27
CA LYS A 172 -26.39 8.93 11.10
C LYS A 172 -27.30 8.14 12.05
N ARG A 173 -27.88 7.05 11.56
CA ARG A 173 -28.79 6.18 12.32
C ARG A 173 -28.05 5.42 13.42
N ILE A 174 -26.88 4.85 13.14
CA ILE A 174 -26.09 4.12 14.16
C ILE A 174 -25.49 5.05 15.22
N LYS A 175 -25.18 6.31 14.86
CA LYS A 175 -24.71 7.34 15.79
C LYS A 175 -25.85 8.05 16.52
N GLY A 176 -27.11 7.85 16.10
CA GLY A 176 -28.29 8.49 16.68
C GLY A 176 -28.47 9.96 16.32
N THR A 177 -27.77 10.47 15.30
CA THR A 177 -27.95 11.83 14.78
C THR A 177 -29.14 11.95 13.82
N GLU A 178 -29.76 10.83 13.45
CA GLU A 178 -31.03 10.75 12.70
C GLU A 178 -31.97 9.71 13.34
N THR A 179 -33.28 10.03 13.43
CA THR A 179 -34.27 9.23 14.18
C THR A 179 -35.24 8.42 13.28
N PRO A 180 -35.70 7.21 13.71
CA PRO A 180 -35.17 6.44 14.85
C PRO A 180 -33.69 6.09 14.73
N LYS A 181 -33.01 6.11 15.88
CA LYS A 181 -31.67 5.58 16.07
C LYS A 181 -31.68 4.07 15.85
N MET A 182 -30.58 3.53 15.33
CA MET A 182 -30.38 2.09 15.17
C MET A 182 -29.17 1.61 15.99
N PRO A 183 -29.16 0.37 16.50
CA PRO A 183 -30.29 -0.57 16.56
C PRO A 183 -31.49 -0.03 17.37
N LEU A 184 -32.72 -0.27 16.89
CA LEU A 184 -33.96 0.16 17.56
C LEU A 184 -34.22 -0.72 18.80
N ASP A 185 -34.55 -0.10 19.93
CA ASP A 185 -34.88 -0.77 21.20
C ASP A 185 -33.85 -1.82 21.66
N ARG A 186 -32.60 -1.64 21.24
CA ARG A 186 -31.48 -2.53 21.52
C ARG A 186 -30.25 -1.71 21.88
N ALA A 187 -29.25 -2.37 22.47
CA ALA A 187 -27.97 -1.74 22.77
C ALA A 187 -27.36 -1.11 21.51
N SER A 188 -26.73 0.03 21.68
CA SER A 188 -26.01 0.69 20.59
C SER A 188 -24.81 -0.14 20.18
N LEU A 189 -24.42 -0.06 18.91
CA LEU A 189 -23.13 -0.57 18.46
C LEU A 189 -22.00 0.03 19.29
N SER A 190 -20.92 -0.74 19.48
CA SER A 190 -19.72 -0.22 20.12
C SER A 190 -19.15 0.96 19.32
N THR A 191 -18.40 1.86 19.97
CA THR A 191 -17.73 2.96 19.27
C THR A 191 -16.74 2.45 18.23
N ALA A 192 -16.10 1.30 18.49
CA ALA A 192 -15.22 0.62 17.55
C ALA A 192 -15.98 0.14 16.29
N ASP A 193 -17.12 -0.53 16.46
CA ASP A 193 -17.93 -1.01 15.32
C ASP A 193 -18.50 0.14 14.50
N GLN A 194 -18.96 1.21 15.17
CA GLN A 194 -19.38 2.43 14.48
C GLN A 194 -18.23 3.06 13.70
N GLY A 195 -17.02 3.03 14.25
CA GLY A 195 -15.79 3.47 13.60
C GLY A 195 -15.45 2.66 12.35
N LEU A 196 -15.51 1.33 12.44
CA LEU A 196 -15.29 0.43 11.30
C LEU A 196 -16.26 0.70 10.16
N ILE A 197 -17.56 0.80 10.45
CA ILE A 197 -18.58 1.12 9.43
C ILE A 197 -18.34 2.53 8.84
N THR A 198 -18.02 3.51 9.68
CA THR A 198 -17.75 4.90 9.23
C THR A 198 -16.55 4.94 8.29
N ASN A 199 -15.45 4.26 8.65
CA ASN A 199 -14.21 4.24 7.88
C ASN A 199 -14.37 3.44 6.58
N TRP A 200 -15.09 2.32 6.62
CA TRP A 200 -15.41 1.57 5.41
C TRP A 200 -16.17 2.40 4.39
N ILE A 201 -17.19 3.15 4.83
CA ILE A 201 -17.95 4.05 3.95
C ILE A 201 -17.07 5.19 3.43
N ALA A 202 -16.28 5.82 4.31
CA ALA A 202 -15.35 6.88 3.94
C ALA A 202 -14.29 6.40 2.93
N GLY A 203 -13.83 5.16 3.05
CA GLY A 203 -12.93 4.49 2.11
C GLY A 203 -13.62 3.90 0.86
N GLY A 204 -14.79 4.42 0.50
CA GLY A 204 -15.49 4.08 -0.74
C GLY A 204 -16.42 2.87 -0.67
N ALA A 205 -16.73 2.37 0.53
CA ALA A 205 -17.65 1.24 0.75
C ALA A 205 -17.34 0.03 -0.16
N ARG A 206 -16.06 -0.38 -0.22
CA ARG A 206 -15.59 -1.41 -1.16
C ARG A 206 -16.05 -2.82 -0.78
N ASN A 207 -16.23 -3.68 -1.79
CA ASN A 207 -16.42 -5.12 -1.62
C ASN A 207 -15.11 -5.85 -1.91
N ASN A 208 -14.22 -5.87 -0.92
CA ASN A 208 -12.89 -6.47 -1.00
C ASN A 208 -12.77 -7.63 0.00
#